data_AF-A0A962G736-F1
#
_entry.id   AF-A0A962G736-F1
#
_cell.length_a   1.000
_cell.length_b   1.000
_cell.length_c   1.000
_cell.angle_alpha   90.00
_cell.angle_beta   90.00
_cell.angle_gamma   90.00
#
_symmetry.space_group_name_H-M   'P 1'
#
loop_
_entity.id
_entity.type
_entity.pdbx_description
1 polymer ?
#
loop_
_entity_poly.entity_id
_entity_poly.type
_entity_poly.pdbx_seq_one_letter_code
_entity_poly.pdbx_strand_id
1 'polypeptide(L)'
;MTIIATIFLVRLIFAAHERGQLRPRPEAVALGAVTNFFDTLGIGSFAPTTAWIKLRGLVPDSFIPATLNTGHALPTVCQALIFIKLVEVDPLLVLGCIGAAVAGATLGVPLVQRLSVRSVQAVVGVALLVAAVLYAMTNVGLVPAGGNAL
;
A
#
# COMPACT_ATOMS: atom_id res chain seq x y z
N MET A 1 -9.59 -1.33 22.50
CA MET A 1 -8.72 -1.17 21.31
C MET A 1 -8.25 0.27 21.13
N THR A 2 -9.15 1.26 21.20
CA THR A 2 -8.83 2.71 21.06
C THR A 2 -7.80 3.21 22.08
N ILE A 3 -7.93 2.86 23.36
CA ILE A 3 -7.01 3.29 24.43
C ILE A 3 -5.58 2.78 24.20
N ILE A 4 -5.43 1.53 23.76
CA ILE A 4 -4.13 0.92 23.45
C ILE A 4 -3.51 1.60 22.22
N ALA A 5 -4.31 1.89 21.20
CA ALA A 5 -3.85 2.60 20.00
C ALA A 5 -3.37 4.02 20.34
N THR A 6 -4.11 4.75 21.19
CA THR A 6 -3.73 6.10 21.62
C THR A 6 -2.45 6.08 22.45
N ILE A 7 -2.32 5.16 23.41
CA ILE A 7 -1.09 5.01 24.21
C ILE A 7 0.10 4.63 23.31
N PHE A 8 -0.11 3.76 22.33
CA PHE A 8 0.92 3.38 21.38
C PHE A 8 1.35 4.56 20.51
N LEU A 9 0.42 5.37 19.99
CA LEU A 9 0.69 6.59 19.22
C LEU A 9 1.48 7.61 20.03
N VAL A 10 1.08 7.88 21.27
CA VAL A 10 1.77 8.81 22.16
C VAL A 10 3.19 8.30 22.46
N ARG A 11 3.33 7.02 22.84
CA ARG A 11 4.65 6.40 23.09
C ARG A 11 5.52 6.38 21.84
N LEU A 12 4.94 6.19 20.65
CA LEU A 12 5.65 6.19 19.38
C LEU A 12 6.19 7.59 19.04
N ILE A 13 5.39 8.63 19.24
CA ILE A 13 5.79 10.03 19.02
C ILE A 13 6.90 10.43 20.01
N PHE A 14 6.74 10.11 21.29
CA PHE A 14 7.75 10.40 22.30
C PHE A 14 9.06 9.60 22.06
N ALA A 15 8.97 8.32 21.72
CA ALA A 15 10.15 7.50 21.39
C ALA A 15 10.84 7.96 20.08
N ALA A 16 10.07 8.43 19.09
CA ALA A 16 10.62 9.00 17.87
C ALA A 16 11.31 10.34 18.13
N HIS A 17 10.79 11.12 19.08
CA HIS A 17 11.40 12.37 19.57
C HIS A 17 12.71 12.12 20.30
N GLU A 18 12.72 11.19 21.27
CA GLU A 18 13.93 10.83 22.01
C GLU A 18 15.03 10.24 21.12
N ARG A 19 14.66 9.51 20.05
CA ARG A 19 15.63 8.92 19.11
C ARG A 19 16.09 9.87 18.00
N GLY A 20 15.58 11.11 17.95
CA GLY A 20 15.93 12.09 16.92
C GLY A 20 15.59 11.65 15.48
N GLN A 21 14.70 10.67 15.33
CA GLN A 21 14.35 10.07 14.03
C GLN A 21 13.23 10.81 13.29
N LEU A 22 12.78 11.95 13.81
CA LEU A 22 11.80 12.82 13.14
C LEU A 22 12.32 13.49 11.87
N ARG A 23 13.62 13.43 11.58
CA ARG A 23 14.19 14.07 10.40
C ARG A 23 13.85 13.23 9.16
N PRO A 24 12.99 13.72 8.25
CA PRO A 24 12.69 13.01 7.02
C PRO A 24 13.99 12.93 6.22
N ARG A 25 14.42 11.71 5.88
CA ARG A 25 15.52 11.56 4.93
C ARG A 25 15.00 12.02 3.55
N PRO A 26 15.71 12.92 2.85
CA PRO A 26 15.25 13.40 1.54
C PRO A 26 15.05 12.26 0.54
N GLU A 27 15.87 11.21 0.63
CA GLU A 27 15.70 9.97 -0.15
C GLU A 27 14.36 9.26 0.14
N ALA A 28 13.95 9.18 1.41
CA ALA A 28 12.69 8.55 1.80
C ALA A 28 11.48 9.40 1.36
N VAL A 29 11.60 10.72 1.40
CA VAL A 29 10.56 11.64 0.91
C VAL A 29 10.41 11.52 -0.60
N ALA A 30 11.52 11.54 -1.35
CA ALA A 30 11.50 11.38 -2.80
C ALA A 30 10.95 10.01 -3.21
N LEU A 31 11.39 8.94 -2.56
CA LEU A 31 10.86 7.59 -2.78
C LEU A 31 9.36 7.53 -2.50
N GLY A 32 8.92 8.04 -1.34
CA GLY A 32 7.50 8.09 -0.98
C GLY A 32 6.67 8.86 -2.01
N ALA A 33 7.15 10.00 -2.48
CA ALA A 33 6.46 10.79 -3.50
C ALA A 33 6.31 10.01 -4.82
N VAL A 34 7.38 9.41 -5.33
CA VAL A 34 7.36 8.66 -6.60
C VAL A 34 6.49 7.41 -6.49
N THR A 35 6.62 6.67 -5.40
CA THR A 35 5.90 5.40 -5.20
C THR A 35 4.41 5.61 -4.94
N ASN A 36 4.03 6.65 -4.19
CA ASN A 36 2.62 7.03 -4.04
C ASN A 36 2.04 7.62 -5.33
N PHE A 37 2.83 8.28 -6.17
CA PHE A 37 2.36 8.66 -7.52
C PHE A 37 2.07 7.42 -8.37
N PHE A 38 2.95 6.43 -8.39
CA PHE A 38 2.67 5.16 -9.07
C PHE A 38 1.48 4.40 -8.46
N ASP A 39 1.24 4.55 -7.16
CA ASP A 39 0.04 4.06 -6.48
C ASP A 39 -1.23 4.68 -7.07
N THR A 40 -1.26 5.99 -7.33
CA THR A 40 -2.40 6.66 -8.00
C THR A 40 -2.63 6.18 -9.43
N LEU A 41 -1.58 5.73 -10.11
CA LEU A 41 -1.69 5.16 -11.46
C LEU A 41 -2.15 3.69 -11.44
N GLY A 42 -2.25 3.05 -10.27
CA GLY A 42 -2.67 1.65 -10.12
C GLY A 42 -1.52 0.63 -10.12
N ILE A 43 -0.26 1.06 -10.09
CA ILE A 43 0.91 0.16 -10.03
C ILE A 43 1.14 -0.33 -8.59
N GLY A 44 0.85 0.53 -7.61
CA GLY A 44 1.01 0.27 -6.18
C GLY A 44 2.34 0.78 -5.63
N SER A 45 2.31 1.28 -4.39
CA SER A 45 3.49 1.83 -3.69
C SER A 45 4.38 0.78 -3.02
N PHE A 46 3.83 -0.39 -2.65
CA PHE A 46 4.53 -1.33 -1.75
C PHE A 46 5.64 -2.12 -2.47
N ALA A 47 5.41 -2.55 -3.70
CA ALA A 47 6.40 -3.27 -4.50
C ALA A 47 7.64 -2.39 -4.84
N PRO A 48 7.49 -1.18 -5.40
CA PRO A 48 8.64 -0.33 -5.73
C PRO A 48 9.38 0.15 -4.48
N THR A 49 8.68 0.49 -3.38
CA THR A 49 9.35 0.85 -2.12
C THR A 49 10.15 -0.33 -1.55
N THR A 50 9.59 -1.55 -1.58
CA THR A 50 10.31 -2.76 -1.15
C THR A 50 11.56 -2.99 -1.99
N ALA A 51 11.44 -2.89 -3.32
CA ALA A 51 12.57 -3.08 -4.22
C ALA A 51 13.70 -2.09 -3.93
N TRP A 52 13.38 -0.81 -3.72
CA TRP A 52 14.36 0.22 -3.39
C TRP A 52 15.03 -0.01 -2.03
N ILE A 53 14.25 -0.33 -0.99
CA ILE A 53 14.76 -0.59 0.35
C ILE A 53 15.71 -1.80 0.34
N LYS A 54 15.36 -2.88 -0.38
CA LYS A 54 16.24 -4.07 -0.50
C LYS A 54 17.50 -3.77 -1.31
N LEU A 55 17.38 -3.05 -2.42
CA LEU A 55 18.52 -2.68 -3.27
C LEU A 55 19.57 -1.86 -2.50
N ARG A 56 19.10 -0.95 -1.63
CA ARG A 56 19.95 -0.04 -0.86
C ARG A 56 20.27 -0.54 0.55
N GLY A 57 19.74 -1.70 0.96
CA GLY A 57 19.96 -2.28 2.28
C GLY A 57 19.52 -1.37 3.44
N LEU A 58 18.47 -0.58 3.24
CA LEU A 58 18.13 0.52 4.16
C LEU A 58 17.48 0.06 5.48
N VAL A 59 16.80 -1.08 5.46
CA VAL A 59 16.02 -1.61 6.58
C VAL A 59 16.21 -3.12 6.64
N PRO A 60 16.32 -3.74 7.83
CA PRO A 60 16.36 -5.20 7.93
C PRO A 60 15.09 -5.83 7.37
N ASP A 61 15.21 -6.99 6.71
CA ASP A 61 14.11 -7.67 6.00
C ASP A 61 12.88 -7.93 6.89
N SER A 62 13.06 -8.12 8.19
CA SER A 62 11.97 -8.31 9.16
C SER A 62 11.12 -7.06 9.41
N PHE A 63 11.68 -5.87 9.23
CA PHE A 63 11.00 -4.59 9.46
C PHE A 63 10.35 -4.02 8.21
N ILE A 64 10.66 -4.54 7.01
CA ILE A 64 10.10 -4.06 5.74
C ILE A 64 8.56 -3.94 5.80
N PRO A 65 7.78 -4.96 6.22
CA PRO A 65 6.32 -4.84 6.24
C PRO A 65 5.82 -3.74 7.17
N ALA A 66 6.49 -3.57 8.32
CA ALA A 66 6.13 -2.53 9.28
C ALA A 66 6.47 -1.14 8.74
N THR A 67 7.66 -0.97 8.14
CA THR A 67 8.09 0.30 7.53
C THR A 67 7.18 0.73 6.39
N LEU A 68 6.75 -0.19 5.54
CA LEU A 68 5.83 0.11 4.44
C LEU A 68 4.47 0.57 4.96
N ASN A 69 3.87 -0.18 5.90
CA ASN A 69 2.58 0.19 6.47
C ASN A 69 2.64 1.54 7.19
N THR A 70 3.67 1.77 8.02
CA THR A 70 3.79 3.06 8.72
C THR A 70 4.12 4.22 7.77
N GLY A 71 4.95 3.99 6.76
CA GLY A 71 5.37 5.02 5.80
C GLY A 71 4.28 5.43 4.81
N HIS A 72 3.45 4.48 4.37
CA HIS A 72 2.41 4.72 3.37
C HIS A 72 1.01 4.90 3.95
N ALA A 73 0.73 4.53 5.20
CA ALA A 73 -0.62 4.67 5.76
C ALA A 73 -1.19 6.10 5.68
N LEU A 74 -0.42 7.12 6.10
CA LEU A 74 -0.85 8.51 6.00
C LEU A 74 -1.04 8.96 4.54
N PRO A 75 -0.06 8.75 3.63
CA PRO A 75 -0.25 9.01 2.21
C PRO A 75 -1.50 8.35 1.61
N THR A 76 -1.74 7.06 1.87
CA THR A 76 -2.88 6.32 1.33
C THR A 76 -4.21 6.87 1.85
N VAL A 77 -4.29 7.24 3.13
CA VAL A 77 -5.50 7.90 3.68
C VAL A 77 -5.73 9.24 3.00
N CYS A 78 -4.69 10.06 2.83
CA CYS A 78 -4.79 11.33 2.11
C CYS A 78 -5.25 11.11 0.66
N GLN A 79 -4.66 10.16 -0.07
CA GLN A 79 -5.04 9.78 -1.43
C GLN A 79 -6.52 9.38 -1.51
N ALA A 80 -6.97 8.51 -0.60
CA ALA A 80 -8.36 8.07 -0.57
C ALA A 80 -9.33 9.24 -0.35
N LEU A 81 -9.02 10.15 0.57
CA LEU A 81 -9.83 11.34 0.83
C LEU A 81 -9.86 12.29 -0.38
N ILE A 82 -8.74 12.46 -1.08
CA ILE A 82 -8.66 13.25 -2.30
C ILE A 82 -9.51 12.60 -3.40
N PHE A 83 -9.41 11.29 -3.62
CA PHE A 83 -10.18 10.60 -4.65
C PHE A 83 -11.67 10.57 -4.39
N ILE A 84 -12.11 10.37 -3.14
CA ILE A 84 -13.53 10.47 -2.78
C ILE A 84 -14.12 11.85 -3.09
N LYS A 85 -13.29 12.91 -3.03
CA LYS A 85 -13.72 14.28 -3.33
C LYS A 85 -13.61 14.65 -4.80
N LEU A 86 -12.63 14.12 -5.52
CA LEU A 86 -12.30 14.52 -6.88
C LEU A 86 -12.99 13.64 -7.94
N VAL A 87 -13.27 12.38 -7.62
CA VAL A 87 -13.86 11.41 -8.53
C VAL A 87 -15.27 11.09 -8.03
N GLU A 88 -16.26 11.26 -8.90
CA GLU A 88 -17.61 10.77 -8.65
C GLU A 88 -17.58 9.24 -8.77
N VAL A 89 -17.99 8.57 -7.68
CA VAL A 89 -18.05 7.10 -7.61
C VAL A 89 -19.32 6.74 -6.85
N ASP A 90 -20.06 5.76 -7.35
CA ASP A 90 -21.23 5.22 -6.64
C ASP A 90 -20.86 4.75 -5.22
N PRO A 91 -21.49 5.29 -4.16
CA PRO A 91 -21.25 4.85 -2.78
C PRO A 91 -21.39 3.33 -2.57
N LEU A 92 -22.25 2.67 -3.34
CA LEU A 92 -22.43 1.22 -3.25
C LEU A 92 -21.19 0.47 -3.75
N LEU A 93 -20.55 0.94 -4.82
CA LEU A 93 -19.31 0.37 -5.33
C LEU A 93 -18.16 0.55 -4.34
N VAL A 94 -18.05 1.74 -3.74
CA VAL A 94 -17.02 2.01 -2.71
C VAL A 94 -17.21 1.08 -1.50
N LEU A 95 -18.44 0.94 -1.01
CA LEU A 95 -18.75 0.01 0.08
C LEU A 95 -18.46 -1.44 -0.30
N GLY A 96 -18.79 -1.85 -1.52
CA GLY A 96 -18.48 -3.17 -2.06
C GLY A 96 -16.96 -3.45 -2.10
N CYS A 97 -16.18 -2.51 -2.61
CA CYS A 97 -14.72 -2.58 -2.63
C CYS A 97 -14.13 -2.68 -1.22
N ILE A 98 -14.62 -1.88 -0.26
CA ILE A 98 -14.20 -1.96 1.14
C ILE A 98 -14.54 -3.34 1.72
N GLY A 99 -15.76 -3.84 1.50
CA GLY A 99 -16.18 -5.17 1.95
C GLY A 99 -15.31 -6.29 1.39
N ALA A 100 -15.04 -6.26 0.08
CA ALA A 100 -14.15 -7.21 -0.58
C ALA A 100 -12.71 -7.15 -0.04
N ALA A 101 -12.18 -5.94 0.20
CA ALA A 101 -10.84 -5.75 0.76
C ALA A 101 -10.74 -6.29 2.20
N VAL A 102 -11.74 -6.02 3.05
CA VAL A 102 -11.79 -6.53 4.42
C VAL A 102 -11.92 -8.05 4.45
N ALA A 103 -12.80 -8.63 3.62
CA ALA A 103 -12.93 -10.08 3.49
C ALA A 103 -11.61 -10.72 3.00
N GLY A 104 -10.98 -10.14 1.98
CA GLY A 104 -9.68 -10.57 1.49
C GLY A 104 -8.58 -10.50 2.54
N ALA A 105 -8.51 -9.42 3.34
CA ALA A 105 -7.51 -9.28 4.40
C ALA A 105 -7.74 -10.28 5.54
N THR A 106 -8.97 -10.43 6.00
CA THR A 106 -9.33 -11.33 7.11
C THR A 106 -9.10 -12.80 6.77
N LEU A 107 -9.41 -13.21 5.54
CA LEU A 107 -9.16 -14.59 5.07
C LEU A 107 -7.72 -14.81 4.60
N GLY A 108 -7.10 -13.79 4.00
CA GLY A 108 -5.76 -13.87 3.41
C GLY A 108 -4.63 -13.90 4.45
N VAL A 109 -4.74 -13.13 5.54
CA VAL A 109 -3.71 -13.10 6.60
C VAL A 109 -3.40 -14.49 7.18
N PRO A 110 -4.38 -15.29 7.67
CA PRO A 110 -4.09 -16.60 8.24
C PRO A 110 -3.60 -17.60 7.19
N LEU A 111 -4.00 -17.45 5.92
CA LEU A 111 -3.53 -18.28 4.82
C LEU A 111 -2.05 -18.01 4.52
N VAL A 112 -1.67 -16.73 4.37
CA VAL A 112 -0.29 -16.31 4.07
C VAL A 112 0.67 -16.71 5.18
N GLN A 113 0.24 -16.67 6.45
CA GLN A 113 1.07 -17.08 7.59
C GLN A 113 1.47 -18.57 7.58
N ARG A 114 0.73 -19.43 6.86
CA ARG A 114 1.01 -20.87 6.76
C ARG A 114 1.86 -21.24 5.55
N LEU A 115 2.05 -20.32 4.61
CA LEU A 115 2.76 -20.55 3.36
C LEU A 115 4.24 -20.21 3.50
N SER A 116 5.07 -20.92 2.72
CA SER A 116 6.49 -20.56 2.62
C SER A 116 6.65 -19.20 1.93
N VAL A 117 7.70 -18.45 2.29
CA VAL A 117 8.01 -17.13 1.69
C VAL A 117 8.08 -17.22 0.16
N ARG A 118 8.64 -18.31 -0.37
CA ARG A 118 8.76 -18.55 -1.81
C ARG A 118 7.40 -18.71 -2.48
N SER A 119 6.46 -19.40 -1.84
CA SER A 119 5.09 -19.56 -2.34
C SER A 119 4.38 -18.20 -2.37
N VAL A 120 4.51 -17.41 -1.31
CA VAL A 120 3.92 -16.06 -1.25
C VAL A 120 4.49 -15.16 -2.35
N GLN A 121 5.81 -15.15 -2.53
CA GLN A 121 6.47 -14.39 -3.59
C GLN A 121 6.03 -14.82 -4.99
N ALA A 122 5.88 -16.12 -5.23
CA ALA A 122 5.39 -16.62 -6.51
C ALA A 122 3.96 -16.15 -6.80
N VAL A 123 3.06 -16.25 -5.80
CA VAL A 123 1.67 -15.78 -5.94
C VAL A 123 1.61 -14.28 -6.19
N VAL A 124 2.34 -13.47 -5.40
CA VAL A 124 2.40 -12.02 -5.59
C VAL A 124 3.00 -11.67 -6.95
N GLY A 125 4.07 -12.35 -7.36
CA GLY A 125 4.70 -12.13 -8.67
C GLY A 125 3.76 -12.42 -9.84
N VAL A 126 3.03 -13.54 -9.78
CA VAL A 126 2.01 -13.87 -10.79
C VAL A 126 0.88 -12.85 -10.79
N ALA A 127 0.40 -12.42 -9.61
CA ALA A 127 -0.63 -11.39 -9.51
C ALA A 127 -0.17 -10.06 -10.13
N LEU A 128 1.08 -9.64 -9.89
CA LEU A 128 1.67 -8.45 -10.50
C LEU A 128 1.81 -8.58 -12.02
N LEU A 129 2.17 -9.76 -12.53
CA LEU A 129 2.24 -10.01 -13.96
C LEU A 129 0.85 -9.86 -14.62
N VAL A 130 -0.18 -10.43 -13.99
CA VAL A 130 -1.57 -10.31 -14.46
C VAL A 130 -2.02 -8.85 -14.44
N ALA A 131 -1.75 -8.13 -13.34
CA ALA A 131 -2.08 -6.70 -13.24
C ALA A 131 -1.37 -5.87 -14.32
N ALA A 132 -0.09 -6.13 -14.58
CA ALA A 132 0.68 -5.44 -15.62
C ALA A 132 0.10 -5.70 -17.02
N VAL A 133 -0.31 -6.94 -17.31
CA VAL A 133 -0.95 -7.29 -18.58
C VAL A 133 -2.30 -6.60 -18.72
N LEU A 134 -3.14 -6.60 -17.67
CA LEU A 134 -4.42 -5.88 -17.68
C LEU A 134 -4.22 -4.39 -17.93
N TYR A 135 -3.26 -3.78 -17.25
CA TYR A 135 -2.94 -2.36 -17.43
C TYR A 135 -2.47 -2.05 -18.86
N ALA A 136 -1.61 -2.92 -19.42
CA ALA A 136 -1.16 -2.78 -20.80
C ALA A 136 -2.31 -2.91 -21.81
N MET A 137 -3.22 -3.87 -21.59
CA MET A 137 -4.39 -4.03 -22.46
C MET A 137 -5.34 -2.82 -22.39
N THR A 138 -5.53 -2.24 -21.20
CA THR A 138 -6.30 -1.01 -21.03
C THR A 138 -5.66 0.16 -21.78
N ASN A 139 -4.34 0.33 -21.70
CA ASN A 139 -3.62 1.41 -22.39
C ASN A 139 -3.64 1.28 -23.93
N VAL A 140 -3.75 0.05 -24.46
CA VAL A 140 -3.87 -0.22 -25.91
C VAL A 140 -5.34 -0.18 -26.37
N GLY A 141 -6.29 0.05 -25.45
CA GLY A 141 -7.73 0.16 -25.76
C GLY A 141 -8.42 -1.18 -26.00
N LEU A 142 -7.80 -2.31 -25.63
CA LEU A 142 -8.38 -3.65 -25.79
C LEU A 142 -9.41 -3.97 -24.71
N VAL A 143 -9.31 -3.32 -23.55
CA VAL A 143 -10.20 -3.51 -22.40
C VAL A 143 -10.72 -2.13 -21.97
N PRO A 144 -12.02 -1.98 -21.64
CA PRO A 144 -12.55 -0.73 -21.13
C PRO A 144 -11.78 -0.31 -19.86
N ALA A 145 -11.28 0.93 -19.84
CA ALA A 145 -10.58 1.49 -18.68
C ALA A 145 -11.48 1.70 -17.45
N GLY A 146 -12.80 1.51 -17.60
CA GLY A 146 -13.79 1.61 -16.53
C GLY A 146 -15.11 0.95 -16.91
N GLY A 147 -15.91 0.61 -15.90
CA GLY A 147 -17.31 0.23 -16.08
C GLY A 147 -18.21 1.48 -16.10
N ASN A 148 -19.41 1.36 -16.66
CA ASN A 148 -20.42 2.43 -16.83
C ASN A 148 -20.99 3.00 -15.51
N ALA A 149 -20.25 2.95 -14.41
CA ALA A 149 -20.69 3.32 -13.07
C ALA A 149 -19.64 4.21 -12.35
N LEU A 150 -18.94 5.04 -13.13
CA LEU A 150 -18.39 6.31 -12.63
C LEU A 150 -19.55 7.30 -12.53
#